data_AF-A0A141RKG0-F1
#
_entry.id   AF-A0A141RKG0-F1
#
_cell.length_a   1.000
_cell.length_b   1.000
_cell.length_c   1.000
_cell.angle_alpha   90.00
_cell.angle_beta   90.00
_cell.angle_gamma   90.00
#
_symmetry.space_group_name_H-M   'P 1'
#
loop_
_entity.id
_entity.type
_entity.pdbx_description
1 polymer ?
#
loop_
_entity_poly.entity_id
_entity_poly.type
_entity_poly.pdbx_seq_one_letter_code
_entity_poly.pdbx_strand_id
1 'polypeptide(L)'
;MNNLLNYQLPVANWVENITEWFTTTFSGLFSFLQTIGQAVMSGITNLLLVIPAPLFILLLTIAAFFISKKRPGLTLFTLIGLWFIYNQGLWNDLMNTVTLVLLSSVISIIIGVPLGILMAKSSKAQSIIKPILDFMQTMPGFVYLIPAVAFFGIGMVPGVFASVIFALPPTVRFTNLGIRQVPKELVEASDSFGSTSRQKLFKLELPLAKSTIMAGINQTTMLSLSMVVIASMIGAPGLGRGVLSALQRAQVGNGFVNGVALVILAIIIDRFTQHLNQPNNKKVAGAATQKSKKRQGLIIGAVVVVILGAIGIGSFSSAKETKRINLSYVEWDTEVASTNVVGEVLKQMGYDVTMTPLDNSIMWKSVSNGESDAMVSAWLPKTHGSQYAQYKDQVEDLGANLTGAKVGLGPVRWVASSPDSSRAFDPVIYTSVSSRECSRRTTSSHPGTSCISSRKT
;
A
#
# COMPACT_ATOMS: atom_id res chain seq x y z
N MET A 1 -45.67 8.96 11.51
CA MET A 1 -44.19 9.09 11.56
C MET A 1 -43.43 7.82 11.10
N ASN A 2 -44.10 6.77 10.59
CA ASN A 2 -43.45 5.52 10.16
C ASN A 2 -43.01 5.47 8.68
N ASN A 3 -43.21 6.54 7.89
CA ASN A 3 -42.90 6.53 6.45
C ASN A 3 -41.52 7.10 6.09
N LEU A 4 -40.87 7.89 6.95
CA LEU A 4 -39.53 8.45 6.68
C LEU A 4 -38.41 7.42 6.91
N LEU A 5 -38.65 6.39 7.72
CA LEU A 5 -37.67 5.34 8.02
C LEU A 5 -37.67 4.18 7.00
N ASN A 6 -38.65 4.14 6.09
CA ASN A 6 -38.82 3.04 5.12
C ASN A 6 -38.19 3.34 3.75
N TYR A 7 -37.71 4.56 3.50
CA TYR A 7 -37.00 4.91 2.28
C TYR A 7 -35.50 4.88 2.53
N GLN A 8 -34.83 3.89 1.94
CA GLN A 8 -33.38 3.89 1.87
C GLN A 8 -32.95 5.07 1.00
N LEU A 9 -32.11 5.94 1.55
CA LEU A 9 -31.49 7.01 0.77
C LEU A 9 -30.61 6.38 -0.32
N PRO A 10 -30.74 6.79 -1.60
CA PRO A 10 -30.00 6.20 -2.71
C PRO A 10 -28.57 6.77 -2.78
N VAL A 11 -27.84 6.73 -1.66
CA VAL A 11 -26.49 7.28 -1.53
C VAL A 11 -25.52 6.59 -2.50
N ALA A 12 -25.70 5.29 -2.75
CA ALA A 12 -24.90 4.53 -3.72
C ALA A 12 -25.00 5.16 -5.13
N ASN A 13 -26.22 5.35 -5.64
CA ASN A 13 -26.45 5.96 -6.95
C ASN A 13 -25.90 7.38 -7.03
N TRP A 14 -26.00 8.16 -5.94
CA TRP A 14 -25.41 9.50 -5.91
C TRP A 14 -23.88 9.47 -6.00
N VAL A 15 -23.23 8.57 -5.26
CA VAL A 15 -21.77 8.41 -5.28
C VAL A 15 -21.30 7.92 -6.65
N GLU A 16 -22.00 6.97 -7.28
CA GLU A 16 -21.71 6.48 -8.63
C GLU A 16 -21.80 7.62 -9.66
N ASN A 17 -22.93 8.32 -9.70
CA ASN A 17 -23.14 9.43 -10.64
C ASN A 17 -22.12 10.57 -10.45
N ILE A 18 -21.79 10.92 -9.21
CA ILE A 18 -20.78 11.94 -8.92
C ILE A 18 -19.41 11.45 -9.40
N THR A 19 -19.05 10.20 -9.12
CA THR A 19 -17.76 9.64 -9.53
C THR A 19 -17.64 9.62 -11.04
N GLU A 20 -18.66 9.13 -11.75
CA GLU A 20 -18.71 9.09 -13.21
C GLU A 20 -18.64 10.49 -13.83
N TRP A 21 -19.38 11.45 -13.28
CA TRP A 21 -19.30 12.85 -13.73
C TRP A 21 -17.88 13.42 -13.56
N PHE A 22 -17.22 13.15 -12.43
CA PHE A 22 -15.85 13.60 -12.22
C PHE A 22 -14.85 12.92 -13.17
N THR A 23 -14.93 11.60 -13.35
CA THR A 23 -13.98 10.85 -14.19
C THR A 23 -14.13 11.21 -15.66
N THR A 24 -15.35 11.45 -16.14
CA THR A 24 -15.60 11.88 -17.52
C THR A 24 -15.17 13.33 -17.74
N THR A 25 -15.55 14.24 -16.85
CA THR A 25 -15.27 15.69 -16.98
C THR A 25 -13.78 16.01 -16.86
N PHE A 26 -13.05 15.34 -15.96
CA PHE A 26 -11.63 15.62 -15.67
C PHE A 26 -10.67 14.54 -16.19
N SER A 27 -11.13 13.66 -17.11
CA SER A 27 -10.34 12.57 -17.70
C SER A 27 -8.97 13.03 -18.23
N GLY A 28 -8.89 14.17 -18.90
CA GLY A 28 -7.63 14.76 -19.39
C GLY A 28 -6.65 15.14 -18.26
N LEU A 29 -7.15 15.66 -17.14
CA LEU A 29 -6.32 15.98 -15.97
C LEU A 29 -5.81 14.69 -15.30
N PHE A 30 -6.70 13.71 -15.12
CA PHE A 30 -6.32 12.47 -14.44
C PHE A 30 -5.33 11.65 -15.27
N SER A 31 -5.54 11.52 -16.57
CA SER A 31 -4.59 10.85 -17.49
C SER A 31 -3.23 11.55 -17.52
N PHE A 32 -3.21 12.88 -17.49
CA PHE A 32 -1.97 13.66 -17.36
C PHE A 32 -1.24 13.37 -16.04
N LEU A 33 -1.95 13.42 -14.90
CA LEU A 33 -1.39 13.11 -13.58
C LEU A 33 -0.92 11.65 -13.49
N GLN A 34 -1.66 10.71 -14.07
CA GLN A 34 -1.30 9.31 -14.15
C GLN A 34 -0.01 9.12 -14.97
N THR A 35 0.08 9.76 -16.14
CA THR A 35 1.26 9.66 -17.01
C THR A 35 2.51 10.22 -16.32
N ILE A 36 2.41 11.41 -15.72
CA ILE A 36 3.53 12.00 -14.97
C ILE A 36 3.87 11.17 -13.75
N GLY A 37 2.87 10.74 -12.98
CA GLY A 37 3.06 9.88 -11.81
C GLY A 37 3.80 8.61 -12.20
N GLN A 38 3.33 7.91 -13.22
CA GLN A 38 3.93 6.68 -13.72
C GLN A 38 5.35 6.91 -14.23
N ALA A 39 5.60 8.01 -14.94
CA ALA A 39 6.94 8.37 -15.41
C ALA A 39 7.90 8.64 -14.25
N VAL A 40 7.47 9.41 -13.23
CA VAL A 40 8.27 9.69 -12.03
C VAL A 40 8.54 8.41 -11.25
N MET A 41 7.54 7.56 -11.05
CA MET A 41 7.68 6.31 -10.32
C MET A 41 8.61 5.34 -11.04
N SER A 42 8.39 5.14 -12.33
CA SER A 42 9.25 4.27 -13.15
C SER A 42 10.67 4.83 -13.22
N GLY A 43 10.83 6.14 -13.34
CA GLY A 43 12.13 6.81 -13.32
C GLY A 43 12.89 6.58 -12.01
N ILE A 44 12.22 6.72 -10.86
CA ILE A 44 12.82 6.46 -9.55
C ILE A 44 13.16 4.97 -9.39
N THR A 45 12.23 4.07 -9.71
CA THR A 45 12.49 2.62 -9.63
C THR A 45 13.66 2.23 -10.52
N ASN A 46 13.70 2.71 -11.76
CA ASN A 46 14.77 2.42 -12.69
C ASN A 46 16.10 2.98 -12.18
N LEU A 47 16.13 4.20 -11.66
CA LEU A 47 17.32 4.79 -11.06
C LEU A 47 17.84 3.95 -9.87
N LEU A 48 16.94 3.44 -9.02
CA LEU A 48 17.32 2.56 -7.92
C LEU A 48 17.87 1.21 -8.41
N LEU A 49 17.32 0.68 -9.50
CA LEU A 49 17.73 -0.60 -10.11
C LEU A 49 19.01 -0.50 -10.96
N VAL A 50 19.38 0.69 -11.44
CA VAL A 50 20.66 0.92 -12.16
C VAL A 50 21.85 0.55 -11.28
N ILE A 51 21.74 0.74 -9.97
CA ILE A 51 22.80 0.39 -9.02
C ILE A 51 22.72 -1.12 -8.74
N PRO A 52 23.78 -1.91 -9.04
CA PRO A 52 23.80 -3.34 -8.72
C PRO A 52 23.51 -3.58 -7.24
N ALA A 53 22.66 -4.56 -6.94
CA ALA A 53 22.17 -4.80 -5.59
C ALA A 53 23.28 -4.92 -4.52
N PRO A 54 24.40 -5.65 -4.74
CA PRO A 54 25.48 -5.73 -3.74
C PRO A 54 26.10 -4.36 -3.42
N LEU A 55 26.24 -3.49 -4.43
CA LEU A 55 26.78 -2.14 -4.25
C LEU A 55 25.80 -1.24 -3.47
N PHE A 56 24.49 -1.36 -3.76
CA PHE A 56 23.45 -0.63 -3.05
C PHE A 56 23.39 -1.03 -1.57
N ILE A 57 23.49 -2.34 -1.28
CA ILE A 57 23.54 -2.88 0.08
C ILE A 57 24.76 -2.32 0.83
N LEU A 58 25.93 -2.32 0.19
CA LEU A 58 27.15 -1.77 0.77
C LEU A 58 26.98 -0.27 1.09
N LEU A 59 26.44 0.51 0.15
CA LEU A 59 26.19 1.95 0.31
C LEU A 59 25.24 2.21 1.49
N LEU A 60 24.09 1.52 1.56
CA LEU A 60 23.15 1.69 2.65
C LEU A 60 23.72 1.23 4.00
N THR A 61 24.55 0.20 4.01
CA THR A 61 25.24 -0.27 5.22
C THR A 61 26.21 0.78 5.74
N ILE A 62 26.99 1.40 4.84
CA ILE A 62 27.89 2.51 5.18
C ILE A 62 27.09 3.71 5.70
N ALA A 63 25.97 4.06 5.05
CA ALA A 63 25.09 5.12 5.50
C ALA A 63 24.53 4.84 6.91
N ALA A 64 24.07 3.61 7.14
CA ALA A 64 23.58 3.14 8.44
C ALA A 64 24.65 3.27 9.54
N PHE A 65 25.91 2.93 9.24
CA PHE A 65 27.04 3.06 10.18
C PHE A 65 27.30 4.51 10.62
N PHE A 66 27.22 5.46 9.68
CA PHE A 66 27.39 6.88 10.01
C PHE A 66 26.18 7.44 10.78
N ILE A 67 24.96 7.07 10.39
CA ILE A 67 23.72 7.54 11.01
C ILE A 67 23.56 7.00 12.43
N SER A 68 23.96 5.75 12.67
CA SER A 68 23.87 5.08 13.98
C SER A 68 24.92 5.55 14.99
N LYS A 69 25.75 6.55 14.66
CA LYS A 69 26.89 7.01 15.47
C LYS A 69 27.85 5.86 15.82
N LYS A 70 28.14 4.99 14.84
CA LYS A 70 28.99 3.78 14.98
C LYS A 70 28.40 2.68 15.88
N ARG A 71 27.08 2.68 16.13
CA ARG A 71 26.44 1.55 16.82
C ARG A 71 26.23 0.39 15.84
N PRO A 72 26.75 -0.81 16.15
CA PRO A 72 26.76 -1.92 15.20
C PRO A 72 25.36 -2.48 14.89
N GLY A 73 24.39 -2.33 15.79
CA GLY A 73 23.06 -2.96 15.65
C GLY A 73 22.34 -2.62 14.35
N LEU A 74 22.19 -1.33 14.02
CA LEU A 74 21.50 -0.91 12.78
C LEU A 74 22.30 -1.30 11.53
N THR A 75 23.62 -1.16 11.58
CA THR A 75 24.51 -1.47 10.45
C THR A 75 24.43 -2.95 10.09
N LEU A 76 24.58 -3.82 11.08
CA LEU A 76 24.52 -5.26 10.89
C LEU A 76 23.12 -5.70 10.44
N PHE A 77 22.07 -5.14 11.04
CA PHE A 77 20.69 -5.40 10.62
C PHE A 77 20.44 -5.00 9.16
N THR A 78 20.93 -3.83 8.74
CA THR A 78 20.76 -3.35 7.35
C THR A 78 21.50 -4.27 6.38
N LEU A 79 22.75 -4.64 6.69
CA LEU A 79 23.55 -5.53 5.84
C LEU A 79 22.90 -6.90 5.70
N ILE A 80 22.60 -7.57 6.82
CA ILE A 80 22.03 -8.92 6.83
C ILE A 80 20.62 -8.91 6.23
N GLY A 81 19.80 -7.92 6.60
CA GLY A 81 18.42 -7.82 6.15
C GLY A 81 18.31 -7.60 4.65
N LEU A 82 19.07 -6.65 4.09
CA LEU A 82 19.03 -6.42 2.65
C LEU A 82 19.68 -7.55 1.87
N TRP A 83 20.74 -8.18 2.41
CA TRP A 83 21.33 -9.37 1.80
C TRP A 83 20.35 -10.55 1.75
N PHE A 84 19.58 -10.75 2.83
CA PHE A 84 18.51 -11.73 2.86
C PHE A 84 17.47 -11.46 1.75
N ILE A 85 16.97 -10.23 1.64
CA ILE A 85 15.97 -9.88 0.60
C ILE A 85 16.52 -10.11 -0.81
N TYR A 86 17.78 -9.74 -1.05
CA TYR A 86 18.45 -10.00 -2.32
C TYR A 86 18.58 -11.50 -2.62
N ASN A 87 18.99 -12.29 -1.62
CA ASN A 87 19.10 -13.74 -1.74
C ASN A 87 17.76 -14.42 -2.05
N GLN A 88 16.64 -13.88 -1.57
CA GLN A 88 15.30 -14.38 -1.85
C GLN A 88 14.74 -13.93 -3.22
N GLY A 89 15.51 -13.20 -4.03
CA GLY A 89 15.09 -12.72 -5.35
C GLY A 89 14.08 -11.56 -5.31
N LEU A 90 13.86 -10.95 -4.14
CA LEU A 90 12.84 -9.92 -3.92
C LEU A 90 13.36 -8.49 -4.13
N TRP A 91 14.49 -8.31 -4.81
CA TRP A 91 15.14 -7.01 -4.96
C TRP A 91 14.29 -6.02 -5.78
N ASN A 92 13.73 -6.48 -6.91
CA ASN A 92 12.87 -5.64 -7.74
C ASN A 92 11.59 -5.22 -6.99
N ASP A 93 10.99 -6.15 -6.26
CA ASP A 93 9.81 -5.86 -5.44
C ASP A 93 10.15 -4.91 -4.27
N LEU A 94 11.34 -5.05 -3.67
CA LEU A 94 11.83 -4.12 -2.67
C LEU A 94 11.95 -2.69 -3.25
N MET A 95 12.55 -2.51 -4.43
CA MET A 95 12.73 -1.18 -5.03
C MET A 95 11.40 -0.53 -5.44
N ASN A 96 10.45 -1.30 -5.97
CA ASN A 96 9.09 -0.82 -6.23
C ASN A 96 8.40 -0.37 -4.92
N THR A 97 8.54 -1.16 -3.85
CA THR A 97 7.98 -0.82 -2.53
C THR A 97 8.61 0.45 -1.96
N VAL A 98 9.95 0.56 -2.03
CA VAL A 98 10.69 1.77 -1.61
C VAL A 98 10.19 2.99 -2.37
N THR A 99 10.00 2.88 -3.68
CA THR A 99 9.54 3.99 -4.53
C THR A 99 8.13 4.44 -4.15
N LEU A 100 7.20 3.50 -3.97
CA LEU A 100 5.82 3.78 -3.54
C LEU A 100 5.81 4.46 -2.17
N VAL A 101 6.53 3.91 -1.18
CA VAL A 101 6.57 4.42 0.19
C VAL A 101 7.25 5.78 0.24
N LEU A 102 8.35 5.97 -0.47
CA LEU A 102 9.08 7.24 -0.51
C LEU A 102 8.21 8.34 -1.12
N LEU A 103 7.61 8.09 -2.29
CA LEU A 103 6.77 9.08 -2.97
C LEU A 103 5.51 9.43 -2.17
N SER A 104 4.79 8.42 -1.67
CA SER A 104 3.60 8.67 -0.83
C SER A 104 3.96 9.45 0.43
N SER A 105 5.05 9.09 1.10
CA SER A 105 5.51 9.82 2.29
C SER A 105 5.89 11.27 1.95
N VAL A 106 6.67 11.49 0.88
CA VAL A 106 7.08 12.85 0.47
C VAL A 106 5.86 13.71 0.13
N ILE A 107 4.91 13.19 -0.64
CA ILE A 107 3.67 13.90 -0.99
C ILE A 107 2.86 14.20 0.28
N SER A 108 2.67 13.22 1.17
CA SER A 108 1.97 13.42 2.44
C SER A 108 2.65 14.45 3.35
N ILE A 109 3.98 14.56 3.32
CA ILE A 109 4.72 15.57 4.09
C ILE A 109 4.55 16.95 3.48
N ILE A 110 4.70 17.06 2.15
CA ILE A 110 4.55 18.32 1.40
C ILE A 110 3.16 18.91 1.60
N ILE A 111 2.11 18.08 1.64
CA ILE A 111 0.74 18.53 1.87
C ILE A 111 0.47 18.68 3.38
N GLY A 112 0.93 17.72 4.18
CA GLY A 112 0.57 17.58 5.58
C GLY A 112 1.17 18.65 6.49
N VAL A 113 2.42 19.05 6.27
CA VAL A 113 3.07 20.09 7.09
C VAL A 113 2.38 21.45 6.90
N PRO A 114 2.13 21.95 5.67
CA PRO A 114 1.37 23.18 5.46
C PRO A 114 -0.04 23.15 6.05
N LEU A 115 -0.79 22.05 5.85
CA LEU A 115 -2.12 21.90 6.46
C LEU A 115 -2.06 21.90 7.99
N GLY A 116 -1.04 21.28 8.58
CA GLY A 116 -0.83 21.30 10.03
C GLY A 116 -0.49 22.70 10.56
N ILE A 117 0.33 23.47 9.84
CA ILE A 117 0.60 24.87 10.15
C ILE A 117 -0.69 25.69 10.07
N LEU A 118 -1.50 25.49 9.02
CA LEU A 118 -2.77 26.18 8.85
C LEU A 118 -3.74 25.89 10.02
N MET A 119 -3.86 24.63 10.44
CA MET A 119 -4.66 24.24 11.62
C MET A 119 -4.12 24.85 12.92
N ALA A 120 -2.80 24.97 13.07
CA ALA A 120 -2.19 25.59 14.25
C ALA A 120 -2.49 27.08 14.35
N LYS A 121 -2.50 27.77 13.20
CA LYS A 121 -2.68 29.22 13.12
C LYS A 121 -4.14 29.67 13.10
N SER A 122 -5.08 28.80 12.74
CA SER A 122 -6.51 29.13 12.65
C SER A 122 -7.38 28.09 13.33
N SER A 123 -8.09 28.51 14.38
CA SER A 123 -9.09 27.67 15.05
C SER A 123 -10.23 27.26 14.12
N LYS A 124 -10.61 28.12 13.16
CA LYS A 124 -11.59 27.78 12.11
C LYS A 124 -11.07 26.66 11.20
N ALA A 125 -9.83 26.79 10.73
CA ALA A 125 -9.21 25.74 9.91
C ALA A 125 -9.10 24.42 10.68
N GLN A 126 -8.75 24.47 11.96
CA GLN A 126 -8.73 23.27 12.81
C GLN A 126 -10.10 22.59 12.89
N SER A 127 -11.18 23.34 13.14
CA SER A 127 -12.53 22.76 13.25
C SER A 127 -13.03 22.15 11.95
N ILE A 128 -12.59 22.64 10.78
CA ILE A 128 -12.98 22.12 9.46
C ILE A 128 -12.10 20.93 9.05
N ILE A 129 -10.78 21.04 9.20
CA ILE A 129 -9.85 20.01 8.71
C ILE A 129 -9.87 18.78 9.62
N LYS A 130 -10.02 18.94 10.94
CA LYS A 130 -10.03 17.81 11.89
C LYS A 130 -11.01 16.68 11.51
N PRO A 131 -12.31 16.92 11.25
CA PRO A 131 -13.23 15.85 10.87
C PRO A 131 -12.87 15.19 9.54
N ILE A 132 -12.29 15.94 8.59
CA ILE A 132 -11.77 15.37 7.33
C ILE A 132 -10.63 14.39 7.63
N LEU A 133 -9.70 14.76 8.52
CA LEU A 133 -8.62 13.86 8.94
C LEU A 133 -9.14 12.65 9.73
N ASP A 134 -10.21 12.81 10.51
CA ASP A 134 -10.86 11.69 11.23
C ASP A 134 -11.47 10.72 10.21
N PHE A 135 -12.18 11.23 9.19
CA PHE A 135 -12.71 10.43 8.09
C PHE A 135 -11.61 9.69 7.31
N MET A 136 -10.54 10.42 6.94
CA MET A 136 -9.37 9.87 6.23
C MET A 136 -8.71 8.70 6.96
N GLN A 137 -8.74 8.70 8.28
CA GLN A 137 -8.05 7.71 9.11
C GLN A 137 -8.95 6.56 9.56
N THR A 138 -10.27 6.74 9.54
CA THR A 138 -11.24 5.76 10.06
C THR A 138 -11.94 4.97 8.96
N MET A 139 -11.99 5.48 7.73
CA MET A 139 -12.50 4.70 6.61
C MET A 139 -11.56 3.53 6.30
N PRO A 140 -12.09 2.34 6.01
CA PRO A 140 -11.27 1.21 5.60
C PRO A 140 -10.47 1.50 4.32
N GLY A 141 -9.20 1.08 4.30
CA GLY A 141 -8.28 1.34 3.19
C GLY A 141 -8.80 0.93 1.81
N PHE A 142 -9.51 -0.20 1.72
CA PHE A 142 -10.07 -0.72 0.48
C PHE A 142 -11.11 0.21 -0.16
N VAL A 143 -11.83 0.99 0.65
CA VAL A 143 -12.83 1.93 0.14
C VAL A 143 -12.18 3.05 -0.66
N TYR A 144 -10.95 3.46 -0.31
CA TYR A 144 -10.19 4.46 -1.07
C TYR A 144 -9.71 3.97 -2.44
N LEU A 145 -9.61 2.65 -2.63
CA LEU A 145 -9.12 2.08 -3.88
C LEU A 145 -10.12 2.25 -5.02
N ILE A 146 -11.43 2.18 -4.71
CA ILE A 146 -12.49 2.29 -5.72
C ILE A 146 -12.41 3.62 -6.48
N PRO A 147 -12.45 4.79 -5.82
CA PRO A 147 -12.28 6.05 -6.52
C PRO A 147 -10.86 6.21 -7.08
N ALA A 148 -9.82 5.71 -6.39
CA ALA A 148 -8.45 5.83 -6.90
C ALA A 148 -8.27 5.13 -8.27
N VAL A 149 -8.82 3.93 -8.43
CA VAL A 149 -8.82 3.21 -9.71
C VAL A 149 -9.71 3.92 -10.72
N ALA A 150 -10.90 4.37 -10.32
CA ALA A 150 -11.78 5.10 -11.24
C ALA A 150 -11.12 6.38 -11.81
N PHE A 151 -10.30 7.09 -11.01
CA PHE A 151 -9.61 8.30 -11.45
C PHE A 151 -8.28 8.01 -12.17
N PHE A 152 -7.44 7.13 -11.63
CA PHE A 152 -6.05 6.96 -12.08
C PHE A 152 -5.76 5.61 -12.73
N GLY A 153 -6.79 4.80 -12.95
CA GLY A 153 -6.68 3.41 -13.40
C GLY A 153 -5.95 2.51 -12.41
N ILE A 154 -5.54 1.33 -12.87
CA ILE A 154 -4.70 0.39 -12.10
C ILE A 154 -3.20 0.76 -12.14
N GLY A 155 -2.43 0.29 -11.14
CA GLY A 155 -0.97 0.40 -11.12
C GLY A 155 -0.39 1.11 -9.89
N MET A 156 0.80 1.70 -10.03
CA MET A 156 1.53 2.34 -8.91
C MET A 156 0.88 3.64 -8.43
N VAL A 157 0.45 4.50 -9.36
CA VAL A 157 -0.11 5.83 -9.08
C VAL A 157 -1.32 5.80 -8.15
N PRO A 158 -2.38 5.02 -8.41
CA PRO A 158 -3.52 4.92 -7.50
C PRO A 158 -3.10 4.37 -6.11
N GLY A 159 -2.10 3.49 -6.06
CA GLY A 159 -1.53 2.96 -4.82
C GLY A 159 -0.85 4.05 -3.97
N VAL A 160 -0.09 4.95 -4.62
CA VAL A 160 0.47 6.14 -3.96
C VAL A 160 -0.63 7.07 -3.49
N PHE A 161 -1.65 7.32 -4.30
CA PHE A 161 -2.76 8.20 -3.94
C PHE A 161 -3.51 7.69 -2.69
N ALA A 162 -3.87 6.42 -2.67
CA ALA A 162 -4.53 5.79 -1.52
C ALA A 162 -3.63 5.82 -0.27
N SER A 163 -2.32 5.59 -0.44
CA SER A 163 -1.32 5.70 0.63
C SER A 163 -1.22 7.14 1.16
N VAL A 164 -1.25 8.15 0.30
CA VAL A 164 -1.21 9.56 0.70
C VAL A 164 -2.42 9.91 1.56
N ILE A 165 -3.62 9.54 1.13
CA ILE A 165 -4.86 9.80 1.89
C ILE A 165 -4.76 9.17 3.28
N PHE A 166 -4.33 7.91 3.36
CA PHE A 166 -4.28 7.18 4.62
C PHE A 166 -3.16 7.66 5.55
N ALA A 167 -2.01 8.06 4.99
CA ALA A 167 -0.80 8.40 5.74
C ALA A 167 -0.65 9.90 6.07
N LEU A 168 -1.41 10.79 5.42
CA LEU A 168 -1.36 12.24 5.66
C LEU A 168 -1.81 12.68 7.08
N PRO A 169 -2.85 12.09 7.71
CA PRO A 169 -3.39 12.59 8.97
C PRO A 169 -2.38 12.73 10.13
N PRO A 170 -1.48 11.77 10.41
CA PRO A 170 -0.47 11.93 11.46
C PRO A 170 0.43 13.15 11.25
N THR A 171 0.97 13.37 10.06
CA THR A 171 1.85 14.53 9.81
C THR A 171 1.11 15.84 10.05
N VAL A 172 -0.15 15.96 9.62
CA VAL A 172 -0.97 17.15 9.89
C VAL A 172 -1.20 17.36 11.38
N ARG A 173 -1.64 16.31 12.10
CA ARG A 173 -1.97 16.38 13.53
C ARG A 173 -0.76 16.70 14.39
N PHE A 174 0.37 16.03 14.16
CA PHE A 174 1.60 16.25 14.91
C PHE A 174 2.21 17.62 14.59
N THR A 175 2.07 18.12 13.36
CA THR A 175 2.48 19.49 13.03
C THR A 175 1.62 20.52 13.75
N ASN A 176 0.29 20.35 13.74
CA ASN A 176 -0.63 21.22 14.47
C ASN A 176 -0.29 21.23 15.98
N LEU A 177 -0.14 20.04 16.57
CA LEU A 177 0.19 19.86 17.98
C LEU A 177 1.54 20.50 18.33
N GLY A 178 2.58 20.23 17.54
CA GLY A 178 3.92 20.74 17.80
C GLY A 178 3.99 22.26 17.81
N ILE A 179 3.27 22.92 16.89
CA ILE A 179 3.24 24.39 16.83
C ILE A 179 2.42 24.98 17.99
N ARG A 180 1.28 24.37 18.34
CA ARG A 180 0.44 24.83 19.46
C ARG A 180 1.06 24.61 20.84
N GLN A 181 1.99 23.66 20.96
CA GLN A 181 2.72 23.36 22.21
C GLN A 181 3.93 24.27 22.44
N VAL A 182 4.26 25.16 21.51
CA VAL A 182 5.32 26.16 21.72
C VAL A 182 4.95 27.06 22.91
N PRO A 183 5.84 27.24 23.91
CA PRO A 183 5.55 28.07 25.08
C PRO A 183 5.10 29.49 24.70
N LYS A 184 4.01 29.94 25.32
CA LYS A 184 3.38 31.23 25.01
C LYS A 184 4.31 32.40 25.32
N GLU A 185 5.14 32.27 26.34
CA GLU A 185 6.11 33.27 26.79
C GLU A 185 7.17 33.54 25.72
N LEU A 186 7.62 32.49 25.01
CA LEU A 186 8.57 32.66 23.90
C LEU A 186 7.93 33.35 22.70
N VAL A 187 6.63 33.11 22.48
CA VAL A 187 5.85 33.76 21.43
C VAL A 187 5.66 35.26 21.72
N GLU A 188 5.28 35.60 22.96
CA GLU A 188 5.11 36.99 23.42
C GLU A 188 6.44 37.76 23.44
N ALA A 189 7.54 37.10 23.83
CA ALA A 189 8.88 37.67 23.72
C ALA A 189 9.22 37.98 22.25
N SER A 190 8.98 37.03 21.34
CA SER A 190 9.21 37.23 19.90
C SER A 190 8.38 38.40 19.33
N ASP A 191 7.13 38.57 19.80
CA ASP A 191 6.28 39.71 19.42
C ASP A 191 6.84 41.04 19.94
N SER A 192 7.36 41.05 21.17
CA SER A 192 7.99 42.22 21.77
C SER A 192 9.25 42.67 21.01
N PHE A 193 9.94 41.75 20.35
CA PHE A 193 11.06 42.04 19.43
C PHE A 193 10.60 42.43 18.01
N GLY A 194 9.30 42.63 17.76
CA GLY A 194 8.77 43.07 16.47
C GLY A 194 8.79 42.00 15.37
N SER A 195 8.83 40.71 15.74
CA SER A 195 8.88 39.63 14.75
C SER A 195 7.58 39.50 13.95
N THR A 196 7.69 39.41 12.62
CA THR A 196 6.52 39.11 11.77
C THR A 196 6.05 37.67 11.95
N SER A 197 4.78 37.36 11.65
CA SER A 197 4.24 35.98 11.72
C SER A 197 5.09 34.96 10.97
N ARG A 198 5.67 35.35 9.83
CA ARG A 198 6.59 34.49 9.05
C ARG A 198 7.91 34.29 9.78
N GLN A 199 8.49 35.35 10.35
CA GLN A 199 9.72 35.24 11.13
C GLN A 199 9.51 34.37 12.37
N LYS A 200 8.40 34.58 13.10
CA LYS A 200 8.02 33.75 14.26
C LYS A 200 7.85 32.28 13.87
N LEU A 201 7.12 31.99 12.78
CA LEU A 201 6.92 30.62 12.31
C LEU A 201 8.25 29.92 12.00
N PHE A 202 9.12 30.55 11.18
CA PHE A 202 10.34 29.90 10.71
C PHE A 202 11.50 29.93 11.71
N LYS A 203 11.55 30.92 12.61
CA LYS A 203 12.68 31.10 13.55
C LYS A 203 12.38 30.61 14.97
N LEU A 204 11.11 30.53 15.38
CA LEU A 204 10.72 30.10 16.72
C LEU A 204 9.92 28.79 16.67
N GLU A 205 8.77 28.80 15.99
CA GLU A 205 7.81 27.69 16.12
C GLU A 205 8.26 26.41 15.43
N LEU A 206 8.62 26.46 14.14
CA LEU A 206 9.06 25.27 13.40
C LEU A 206 10.33 24.63 14.02
N PRO A 207 11.34 25.41 14.46
CA PRO A 207 12.49 24.84 15.18
C PRO A 207 12.12 24.12 16.48
N LEU A 208 11.23 24.70 17.29
CA LEU A 208 10.80 24.10 18.57
C LEU A 208 9.82 22.93 18.37
N ALA A 209 8.98 22.98 17.34
CA ALA A 209 8.03 21.93 16.98
C ALA A 209 8.67 20.76 16.20
N LYS A 210 9.93 20.89 15.78
CA LYS A 210 10.60 19.96 14.86
C LYS A 210 10.50 18.50 15.32
N SER A 211 10.70 18.24 16.62
CA SER A 211 10.68 16.87 17.14
C SER A 211 9.31 16.20 16.98
N THR A 212 8.25 16.97 17.25
CA THR A 212 6.86 16.54 17.11
C THR A 212 6.49 16.37 15.64
N ILE A 213 6.86 17.32 14.78
CA ILE A 213 6.65 17.22 13.32
C ILE A 213 7.32 15.95 12.78
N MET A 214 8.59 15.71 13.12
CA MET A 214 9.34 14.53 12.69
C MET A 214 8.74 13.22 13.23
N ALA A 215 8.12 13.22 14.42
CA ALA A 215 7.38 12.06 14.91
C ALA A 215 6.14 11.80 14.04
N GLY A 216 5.44 12.84 13.61
CA GLY A 216 4.36 12.75 12.62
C GLY A 216 4.82 12.19 11.28
N ILE A 217 5.96 12.68 10.78
CA ILE A 217 6.59 12.19 9.53
C ILE A 217 6.94 10.70 9.64
N ASN A 218 7.49 10.26 10.78
CA ASN A 218 7.77 8.86 11.02
C ASN A 218 6.48 8.01 10.95
N GLN A 219 5.40 8.47 11.59
CA GLN A 219 4.10 7.78 11.54
C GLN A 219 3.52 7.74 10.12
N THR A 220 3.60 8.82 9.36
CA THR A 220 3.19 8.85 7.96
C THR A 220 3.96 7.83 7.13
N THR A 221 5.27 7.72 7.34
CA THR A 221 6.09 6.75 6.60
C THR A 221 5.71 5.31 6.96
N MET A 222 5.49 5.04 8.25
CA MET A 222 5.07 3.72 8.72
C MET A 222 3.68 3.32 8.25
N LEU A 223 2.71 4.25 8.22
CA LEU A 223 1.38 3.98 7.67
C LEU A 223 1.40 3.76 6.15
N SER A 224 2.28 4.47 5.43
CA SER A 224 2.48 4.26 3.99
C SER A 224 2.97 2.84 3.70
N LEU A 225 3.85 2.29 4.53
CA LEU A 225 4.29 0.89 4.43
C LEU A 225 3.15 -0.10 4.67
N SER A 226 2.29 0.14 5.66
CA SER A 226 1.12 -0.70 5.92
C SER A 226 0.15 -0.74 4.73
N MET A 227 0.09 0.33 3.95
CA MET A 227 -0.77 0.43 2.78
C MET A 227 -0.24 -0.33 1.55
N VAL A 228 1.02 -0.79 1.55
CA VAL A 228 1.66 -1.47 0.40
C VAL A 228 0.89 -2.73 -0.04
N VAL A 229 0.42 -3.53 0.92
CA VAL A 229 -0.34 -4.76 0.60
C VAL A 229 -1.68 -4.41 -0.05
N ILE A 230 -2.34 -3.36 0.44
CA ILE A 230 -3.62 -2.88 -0.08
C ILE A 230 -3.43 -2.26 -1.48
N ALA A 231 -2.38 -1.49 -1.69
CA ALA A 231 -2.01 -0.95 -3.00
C ALA A 231 -1.72 -2.08 -4.01
N SER A 232 -1.18 -3.22 -3.57
CA SER A 232 -0.90 -4.36 -4.45
C SER A 232 -2.18 -5.01 -4.99
N MET A 233 -3.33 -4.85 -4.33
CA MET A 233 -4.62 -5.34 -4.81
C MET A 233 -5.17 -4.58 -6.02
N ILE A 234 -4.60 -3.42 -6.33
CA ILE A 234 -4.94 -2.61 -7.51
C ILE A 234 -3.78 -2.54 -8.51
N GLY A 235 -2.89 -3.53 -8.48
CA GLY A 235 -1.84 -3.69 -9.48
C GLY A 235 -0.56 -2.93 -9.19
N ALA A 236 -0.39 -2.36 -7.99
CA ALA A 236 0.89 -1.79 -7.61
C ALA A 236 1.95 -2.92 -7.44
N PRO A 237 3.09 -2.86 -8.14
CA PRO A 237 4.19 -3.79 -7.94
C PRO A 237 4.84 -3.61 -6.57
N GLY A 238 5.56 -4.64 -6.12
CA GLY A 238 6.29 -4.61 -4.86
C GLY A 238 6.05 -5.84 -3.99
N LEU A 239 6.61 -5.80 -2.78
CA LEU A 239 6.57 -6.89 -1.80
C LEU A 239 5.15 -7.23 -1.37
N GLY A 240 4.22 -6.28 -1.45
CA GLY A 240 2.81 -6.49 -1.12
C GLY A 240 2.13 -7.52 -2.03
N ARG A 241 2.55 -7.63 -3.30
CA ARG A 241 2.05 -8.68 -4.21
C ARG A 241 2.41 -10.07 -3.68
N GLY A 242 3.66 -10.27 -3.27
CA GLY A 242 4.11 -11.55 -2.70
C GLY A 242 3.36 -11.93 -1.42
N VAL A 243 3.05 -10.95 -0.56
CA VAL A 243 2.20 -11.17 0.63
C VAL A 243 0.78 -11.55 0.24
N LEU A 244 0.14 -10.80 -0.67
CA LEU A 244 -1.22 -11.07 -1.14
C LEU A 244 -1.34 -12.47 -1.77
N SER A 245 -0.39 -12.76 -2.65
CA SER A 245 -0.25 -14.02 -3.38
C SER A 245 -0.07 -15.21 -2.42
N ALA A 246 0.77 -15.06 -1.39
CA ALA A 246 0.93 -16.08 -0.36
C ALA A 246 -0.30 -16.26 0.53
N LEU A 247 -1.02 -15.18 0.85
CA LEU A 247 -2.25 -15.22 1.63
C LEU A 247 -3.35 -15.98 0.87
N GLN A 248 -3.56 -15.65 -0.41
CA GLN A 248 -4.58 -16.28 -1.24
C GLN A 248 -4.32 -17.77 -1.47
N ARG A 249 -3.05 -18.18 -1.59
CA ARG A 249 -2.65 -19.58 -1.74
C ARG A 249 -2.42 -20.32 -0.41
N ALA A 250 -2.67 -19.68 0.73
CA ALA A 250 -2.35 -20.21 2.06
C ALA A 250 -0.90 -20.72 2.22
N GLN A 251 0.06 -20.09 1.50
CA GLN A 251 1.48 -20.45 1.52
C GLN A 251 2.22 -19.71 2.63
N VAL A 252 2.18 -20.28 3.84
CA VAL A 252 2.78 -19.67 5.05
C VAL A 252 4.26 -19.31 4.86
N GLY A 253 5.05 -20.19 4.22
CA GLY A 253 6.48 -19.95 4.00
C GLY A 253 6.75 -18.71 3.13
N ASN A 254 6.15 -18.65 1.94
CA ASN A 254 6.28 -17.51 1.04
C ASN A 254 5.72 -16.22 1.67
N GLY A 255 4.63 -16.32 2.43
CA GLY A 255 4.04 -15.20 3.15
C GLY A 255 4.98 -14.67 4.23
N PHE A 256 5.65 -15.57 4.96
CA PHE A 256 6.65 -15.19 5.97
C PHE A 256 7.86 -14.50 5.33
N VAL A 257 8.39 -15.01 4.22
CA VAL A 257 9.54 -14.40 3.53
C VAL A 257 9.22 -12.99 3.06
N ASN A 258 8.09 -12.78 2.38
CA ASN A 258 7.66 -11.46 1.92
C ASN A 258 7.33 -10.51 3.09
N GLY A 259 6.69 -11.03 4.15
CA GLY A 259 6.39 -10.28 5.36
C GLY A 259 7.65 -9.82 6.09
N VAL A 260 8.65 -10.70 6.24
CA VAL A 260 9.95 -10.35 6.83
C VAL A 260 10.68 -9.31 5.99
N ALA A 261 10.62 -9.40 4.65
CA ALA A 261 11.18 -8.39 3.77
C ALA A 261 10.55 -7.00 4.00
N LEU A 262 9.22 -6.92 4.15
CA LEU A 262 8.52 -5.68 4.50
C LEU A 262 8.92 -5.16 5.88
N VAL A 263 9.03 -6.04 6.89
CA VAL A 263 9.45 -5.66 8.25
C VAL A 263 10.89 -5.15 8.27
N ILE A 264 11.80 -5.78 7.54
CA ILE A 264 13.19 -5.31 7.38
C ILE A 264 13.20 -3.90 6.80
N LEU A 265 12.47 -3.69 5.70
CA LEU A 265 12.35 -2.36 5.08
C LEU A 265 11.78 -1.34 6.06
N ALA A 266 10.71 -1.69 6.79
CA ALA A 266 10.07 -0.82 7.75
C ALA A 266 11.02 -0.42 8.89
N ILE A 267 11.77 -1.37 9.45
CA ILE A 267 12.76 -1.11 10.50
C ILE A 267 13.89 -0.24 9.97
N ILE A 268 14.40 -0.48 8.75
CA ILE A 268 15.43 0.37 8.15
C ILE A 268 14.92 1.80 8.04
N ILE A 269 13.73 2.01 7.47
CA ILE A 269 13.14 3.33 7.28
C ILE A 269 12.88 4.04 8.62
N ASP A 270 12.26 3.35 9.58
CA ASP A 270 11.98 3.88 10.92
C ASP A 270 13.28 4.32 11.62
N ARG A 271 14.30 3.45 11.62
CA ARG A 271 15.57 3.75 12.30
C ARG A 271 16.29 4.90 11.64
N PHE A 272 16.33 4.96 10.30
CA PHE A 272 16.92 6.11 9.60
C PHE A 272 16.19 7.41 9.96
N THR A 273 14.86 7.39 9.97
CA THR A 273 14.03 8.57 10.29
C THR A 273 14.20 9.02 11.74
N GLN A 274 14.22 8.11 12.71
CA GLN A 274 14.42 8.44 14.13
C GLN A 274 15.79 9.04 14.42
N HIS A 275 16.85 8.58 13.76
CA HIS A 275 18.19 9.14 13.96
C HIS A 275 18.33 10.57 13.41
N LEU A 276 17.50 10.96 12.45
CA LEU A 276 17.37 12.36 12.01
C LEU A 276 16.61 13.23 13.02
N ASN A 277 15.81 12.62 13.89
CA ASN A 277 14.95 13.28 14.88
C ASN A 277 15.55 13.35 16.30
N GLN A 278 16.71 12.75 16.58
CA GLN A 278 17.27 12.83 17.93
C GLN A 278 17.61 14.28 18.31
N PRO A 279 16.97 14.88 19.33
CA PRO A 279 17.42 16.15 19.86
C PRO A 279 18.86 15.97 20.34
N ASN A 280 19.75 16.83 19.85
CA ASN A 280 21.11 16.91 20.36
C ASN A 280 21.01 17.43 21.81
N ASN A 281 20.80 16.52 22.77
CA ASN A 281 21.07 16.80 24.18
C ASN A 281 22.59 16.87 24.35
N LYS A 282 23.20 17.91 23.76
CA LYS A 282 24.52 18.36 24.16
C LYS A 282 24.30 19.46 25.18
N LYS A 283 24.75 19.13 26.41
CA LYS A 283 24.95 20.01 27.56
C LYS A 283 25.31 21.42 27.12
N VAL A 284 24.67 22.40 27.75
CA VAL A 284 25.14 23.78 27.84
C VAL A 284 26.56 23.75 28.39
N ALA A 285 27.56 23.89 27.51
CA ALA A 285 28.92 24.27 27.85
C ALA A 285 29.72 24.53 26.57
N GLY A 286 30.16 25.78 26.40
CA GLY A 286 31.41 26.11 25.71
C GLY A 286 31.38 26.10 24.17
N ALA A 287 32.05 27.09 23.61
CA ALA A 287 32.12 27.42 22.21
C ALA A 287 32.69 26.31 21.29
N ALA A 288 32.38 26.48 20.00
CA ALA A 288 33.05 25.94 18.82
C ALA A 288 32.92 24.43 18.52
N THR A 289 31.99 24.07 17.61
CA THR A 289 32.34 23.19 16.47
C THR A 289 31.37 23.34 15.29
N GLN A 290 31.70 24.26 14.39
CA GLN A 290 31.01 24.54 13.14
C GLN A 290 31.45 23.53 12.03
N LYS A 291 31.27 22.22 12.25
CA LYS A 291 31.63 21.21 11.23
C LYS A 291 30.57 20.12 10.97
N SER A 292 29.51 20.03 11.79
CA SER A 292 28.48 18.99 11.68
C SER A 292 27.31 19.31 10.73
N LYS A 293 27.10 20.58 10.34
CA LYS A 293 25.95 20.97 9.50
C LYS A 293 26.13 20.66 8.00
N LYS A 294 27.38 20.64 7.49
CA LYS A 294 27.66 20.34 6.07
C LYS A 294 27.37 18.88 5.68
N ARG A 295 27.45 17.92 6.61
CA ARG A 295 27.28 16.49 6.32
C ARG A 295 25.80 16.05 6.25
N GLN A 296 24.92 16.70 7.00
CA GLN A 296 23.46 16.47 6.92
C GLN A 296 22.84 17.17 5.70
N GLY A 297 23.33 18.36 5.33
CA GLY A 297 22.95 19.01 4.08
C GLY A 297 23.34 18.21 2.84
N LEU A 298 24.42 17.44 2.91
CA LEU A 298 24.87 16.57 1.82
C LEU A 298 23.95 15.35 1.61
N ILE A 299 23.39 14.78 2.68
CA ILE A 299 22.48 13.62 2.60
C ILE A 299 21.10 14.06 2.08
N ILE A 300 20.58 15.19 2.56
CA ILE A 300 19.33 15.77 2.06
C ILE A 300 19.52 16.24 0.61
N GLY A 301 20.67 16.84 0.29
CA GLY A 301 21.06 17.21 -1.07
C GLY A 301 21.16 16.00 -2.00
N ALA A 302 21.69 14.86 -1.54
CA ALA A 302 21.76 13.64 -2.33
C ALA A 302 20.37 13.07 -2.65
N VAL A 303 19.42 13.12 -1.70
CA VAL A 303 18.02 12.70 -1.95
C VAL A 303 17.35 13.63 -2.96
N VAL A 304 17.57 14.94 -2.88
CA VAL A 304 17.03 15.92 -3.85
C VAL A 304 17.70 15.80 -5.22
N VAL A 305 19.00 15.50 -5.28
CA VAL A 305 19.75 15.26 -6.52
C VAL A 305 19.35 13.92 -7.15
N VAL A 306 18.97 12.91 -6.38
CA VAL A 306 18.38 11.67 -6.90
C VAL A 306 17.00 11.94 -7.51
N ILE A 307 16.18 12.78 -6.88
CA ILE A 307 14.89 13.20 -7.43
C ILE A 307 15.07 14.02 -8.72
N LEU A 308 16.03 14.96 -8.75
CA LEU A 308 16.35 15.76 -9.95
C LEU A 308 17.05 14.95 -11.05
N GLY A 309 17.88 13.98 -10.68
CA GLY A 309 18.56 13.06 -11.60
C GLY A 309 17.60 12.06 -12.24
N ALA A 310 16.56 11.63 -11.53
CA ALA A 310 15.49 10.80 -12.08
C ALA A 310 14.65 11.57 -13.14
N ILE A 311 14.49 12.89 -12.97
CA ILE A 311 13.83 13.76 -13.96
C ILE A 311 14.72 13.95 -15.22
N GLY A 312 16.05 13.93 -15.07
CA GLY A 312 17.00 14.19 -16.16
C GLY A 312 17.41 12.99 -17.03
N ILE A 313 17.19 11.74 -16.58
CA ILE A 313 17.72 10.54 -17.26
C ILE A 313 16.62 9.71 -17.96
N GLY A 314 15.34 10.09 -17.85
CA GLY A 314 14.21 9.32 -18.40
C GLY A 314 13.84 9.57 -19.86
N SER A 315 14.49 10.51 -20.56
CA SER A 315 14.14 10.84 -21.95
C SER A 315 15.16 10.26 -22.93
N PHE A 316 14.64 9.57 -23.96
CA PHE A 316 15.33 8.81 -25.02
C PHE A 316 15.52 7.32 -24.74
N SER A 317 14.41 6.60 -24.74
CA SER A 317 14.39 5.31 -25.44
C SER A 317 13.16 5.30 -26.35
N SER A 318 13.39 5.40 -27.66
CA SER A 318 12.35 5.19 -28.68
C SER A 318 11.87 3.75 -28.57
N ALA A 319 10.74 3.55 -27.90
CA ALA A 319 10.05 2.27 -27.92
C ALA A 319 9.52 2.03 -29.33
N LYS A 320 9.93 0.91 -29.92
CA LYS A 320 9.35 0.33 -31.14
C LYS A 320 7.83 0.20 -30.91
N GLU A 321 7.01 0.49 -31.92
CA GLU A 321 5.56 0.22 -31.88
C GLU A 321 5.30 -1.29 -31.83
N THR A 322 5.45 -1.90 -30.64
CA THR A 322 4.90 -3.22 -30.34
C THR A 322 3.47 -3.03 -29.85
N LYS A 323 2.54 -3.85 -30.36
CA LYS A 323 1.17 -3.89 -29.86
C LYS A 323 1.22 -4.40 -28.42
N ARG A 324 0.95 -3.52 -27.46
CA ARG A 324 0.89 -3.86 -26.04
C ARG A 324 -0.46 -4.45 -25.71
N ILE A 325 -0.47 -5.51 -24.90
CA ILE A 325 -1.68 -6.10 -24.32
C ILE A 325 -1.51 -6.16 -22.80
N ASN A 326 -2.45 -5.62 -22.06
CA ASN A 326 -2.53 -5.70 -20.60
C ASN A 326 -3.60 -6.71 -20.19
N LEU A 327 -3.16 -7.84 -19.63
CA LEU A 327 -4.03 -8.87 -19.07
C LEU A 327 -4.17 -8.68 -17.56
N SER A 328 -5.40 -8.63 -17.08
CA SER A 328 -5.70 -8.62 -15.65
C SER A 328 -6.16 -10.00 -15.16
N TYR A 329 -5.77 -10.37 -13.95
CA TYR A 329 -6.13 -11.65 -13.35
C TYR A 329 -6.17 -11.57 -11.82
N VAL A 330 -6.83 -12.53 -11.18
CA VAL A 330 -6.81 -12.71 -9.71
C VAL A 330 -5.70 -13.69 -9.31
N GLU A 331 -5.08 -13.51 -8.13
CA GLU A 331 -3.95 -14.32 -7.64
C GLU A 331 -4.35 -15.74 -7.13
N TRP A 332 -5.25 -16.38 -7.87
CA TRP A 332 -5.69 -17.76 -7.70
C TRP A 332 -4.87 -18.67 -8.63
N ASP A 333 -4.49 -19.86 -8.17
CA ASP A 333 -3.58 -20.76 -8.92
C ASP A 333 -4.07 -21.09 -10.35
N THR A 334 -5.39 -21.27 -10.51
CA THR A 334 -6.03 -21.53 -11.80
C THR A 334 -5.84 -20.37 -12.78
N GLU A 335 -5.99 -19.14 -12.29
CA GLU A 335 -5.92 -17.90 -13.07
C GLU A 335 -4.49 -17.45 -13.33
N VAL A 336 -3.59 -17.69 -12.38
CA VAL A 336 -2.15 -17.53 -12.60
C VAL A 336 -1.70 -18.45 -13.73
N ALA A 337 -2.09 -19.72 -13.70
CA ALA A 337 -1.72 -20.68 -14.73
C ALA A 337 -2.30 -20.30 -16.10
N SER A 338 -3.61 -20.03 -16.20
CA SER A 338 -4.26 -19.72 -17.47
C SER A 338 -3.74 -18.41 -18.07
N THR A 339 -3.60 -17.36 -17.27
CA THR A 339 -3.10 -16.05 -17.73
C THR A 339 -1.65 -16.13 -18.19
N ASN A 340 -0.78 -16.88 -17.49
CA ASN A 340 0.61 -17.05 -17.93
C ASN A 340 0.71 -17.83 -19.26
N VAL A 341 -0.11 -18.88 -19.45
CA VAL A 341 -0.15 -19.63 -20.72
C VAL A 341 -0.62 -18.73 -21.85
N VAL A 342 -1.71 -17.99 -21.67
CA VAL A 342 -2.24 -17.06 -22.68
C VAL A 342 -1.23 -15.94 -22.96
N GLY A 343 -0.61 -15.38 -21.93
CA GLY A 343 0.39 -14.34 -22.07
C GLY A 343 1.62 -14.81 -22.85
N GLU A 344 2.07 -16.04 -22.65
CA GLU A 344 3.21 -16.60 -23.39
C GLU A 344 2.87 -16.85 -24.86
N VAL A 345 1.66 -17.36 -25.15
CA VAL A 345 1.18 -17.51 -26.53
C VAL A 345 1.13 -16.16 -27.25
N LEU A 346 0.60 -15.13 -26.59
CA LEU A 346 0.54 -13.77 -27.14
C LEU A 346 1.94 -13.18 -27.38
N LYS A 347 2.90 -13.41 -26.48
CA LYS A 347 4.30 -13.02 -26.70
C LYS A 347 4.92 -13.72 -27.91
N GLN A 348 4.66 -15.02 -28.09
CA GLN A 348 5.09 -15.76 -29.28
C GLN A 348 4.46 -15.22 -30.58
N MET A 349 3.24 -14.66 -30.47
CA MET A 349 2.57 -13.96 -31.57
C MET A 349 3.08 -12.52 -31.81
N GLY A 350 4.08 -12.06 -31.04
CA GLY A 350 4.73 -10.77 -31.22
C GLY A 350 4.10 -9.60 -30.44
N TYR A 351 3.22 -9.89 -29.48
CA TYR A 351 2.66 -8.87 -28.58
C TYR A 351 3.57 -8.61 -27.37
N ASP A 352 3.56 -7.37 -26.89
CA ASP A 352 4.19 -7.00 -25.62
C ASP A 352 3.17 -7.13 -24.50
N VAL A 353 3.20 -8.25 -23.77
CA VAL A 353 2.16 -8.61 -22.79
C VAL A 353 2.57 -8.23 -21.37
N THR A 354 1.76 -7.38 -20.75
CA THR A 354 1.82 -7.08 -19.32
C THR A 354 0.73 -7.86 -18.60
N MET A 355 1.06 -8.51 -17.48
CA MET A 355 0.10 -9.23 -16.66
C MET A 355 0.03 -8.56 -15.29
N THR A 356 -1.17 -8.14 -14.89
CA THR A 356 -1.37 -7.37 -13.65
C THR A 356 -2.30 -8.13 -12.70
N PRO A 357 -1.81 -8.57 -11.52
CA PRO A 357 -2.65 -9.16 -10.51
C PRO A 357 -3.52 -8.09 -9.85
N LEU A 358 -4.81 -8.36 -9.73
CA LEU A 358 -5.81 -7.47 -9.15
C LEU A 358 -6.75 -8.24 -8.21
N ASP A 359 -7.43 -7.53 -7.33
CA ASP A 359 -8.64 -8.06 -6.67
C ASP A 359 -9.75 -8.28 -7.71
N ASN A 360 -10.64 -9.25 -7.44
CA ASN A 360 -11.73 -9.61 -8.35
C ASN A 360 -12.57 -8.39 -8.77
N SER A 361 -12.98 -7.55 -7.81
CA SER A 361 -13.86 -6.41 -8.13
C SER A 361 -13.14 -5.36 -8.98
N ILE A 362 -11.84 -5.19 -8.75
CA ILE A 362 -10.99 -4.25 -9.47
C ILE A 362 -10.67 -4.77 -10.87
N MET A 363 -10.45 -6.08 -11.02
CA MET A 363 -10.24 -6.72 -12.32
C MET A 363 -11.42 -6.47 -13.27
N TRP A 364 -12.65 -6.72 -12.80
CA TRP A 364 -13.85 -6.46 -13.60
C TRP A 364 -14.00 -4.99 -13.97
N LYS A 365 -13.78 -4.08 -13.00
CA LYS A 365 -13.85 -2.64 -13.26
C LYS A 365 -12.77 -2.16 -14.23
N SER A 366 -11.56 -2.73 -14.14
CA SER A 366 -10.43 -2.37 -15.00
C SER A 366 -10.70 -2.75 -16.46
N VAL A 367 -11.26 -3.94 -16.70
CA VAL A 367 -11.66 -4.37 -18.06
C VAL A 367 -12.84 -3.56 -18.58
N SER A 368 -13.85 -3.29 -17.75
CA SER A 368 -15.02 -2.49 -18.17
C SER A 368 -14.65 -1.04 -18.51
N ASN A 369 -13.63 -0.48 -17.86
CA ASN A 369 -13.13 0.86 -18.13
C ASN A 369 -12.13 0.92 -19.31
N GLY A 370 -11.73 -0.23 -19.88
CA GLY A 370 -10.68 -0.29 -20.91
C GLY A 370 -9.26 -0.02 -20.40
N GLU A 371 -9.03 -0.13 -19.09
CA GLU A 371 -7.68 0.00 -18.49
C GLU A 371 -6.87 -1.30 -18.62
N SER A 372 -7.56 -2.44 -18.61
CA SER A 372 -7.02 -3.75 -18.97
C SER A 372 -7.72 -4.23 -20.24
N ASP A 373 -6.96 -4.77 -21.19
CA ASP A 373 -7.51 -5.17 -22.49
C ASP A 373 -8.35 -6.45 -22.37
N ALA A 374 -7.98 -7.36 -21.48
CA ALA A 374 -8.71 -8.61 -21.27
C ALA A 374 -8.46 -9.23 -19.88
N MET A 375 -9.31 -10.19 -19.54
CA MET A 375 -9.12 -11.15 -18.46
C MET A 375 -9.52 -12.54 -18.94
N VAL A 376 -8.92 -13.59 -18.38
CA VAL A 376 -9.26 -15.01 -18.68
C VAL A 376 -9.80 -15.74 -17.44
N SER A 377 -10.36 -14.96 -16.52
CA SER A 377 -10.68 -15.33 -15.14
C SER A 377 -12.18 -15.20 -14.81
N ALA A 378 -13.06 -15.17 -15.82
CA ALA A 378 -14.49 -15.00 -15.63
C ALA A 378 -15.20 -16.34 -15.29
N TRP A 379 -15.42 -16.62 -14.01
CA TRP A 379 -16.15 -17.81 -13.54
C TRP A 379 -17.67 -17.62 -13.64
N LEU A 380 -18.22 -17.75 -14.84
CA LEU A 380 -19.64 -17.56 -15.12
C LEU A 380 -20.44 -18.87 -15.14
N PRO A 381 -21.75 -18.83 -14.83
CA PRO A 381 -22.52 -17.66 -14.38
C PRO A 381 -22.56 -17.52 -12.84
N LYS A 382 -22.12 -18.51 -12.07
CA LYS A 382 -22.39 -18.57 -10.62
C LYS A 382 -21.45 -17.71 -9.78
N THR A 383 -20.13 -17.87 -9.95
CA THR A 383 -19.16 -17.22 -9.07
C THR A 383 -19.05 -15.73 -9.33
N HIS A 384 -19.01 -15.33 -10.61
CA HIS A 384 -18.93 -13.92 -11.03
C HIS A 384 -20.25 -13.37 -11.58
N GLY A 385 -21.39 -13.98 -11.20
CA GLY A 385 -22.70 -13.59 -11.71
C GLY A 385 -23.08 -12.15 -11.36
N SER A 386 -22.73 -11.67 -10.16
CA SER A 386 -23.00 -10.29 -9.76
C SER A 386 -22.12 -9.28 -10.50
N GLN A 387 -20.82 -9.56 -10.66
CA GLN A 387 -19.91 -8.71 -11.42
C GLN A 387 -20.34 -8.65 -12.89
N TYR A 388 -20.67 -9.79 -13.50
CA TYR A 388 -21.14 -9.82 -14.88
C TYR A 388 -22.46 -9.05 -15.04
N ALA A 389 -23.43 -9.21 -14.13
CA ALA A 389 -24.66 -8.44 -14.18
C ALA A 389 -24.43 -6.92 -14.13
N GLN A 390 -23.39 -6.47 -13.42
CA GLN A 390 -23.02 -5.06 -13.30
C GLN A 390 -22.29 -4.52 -14.54
N TYR A 391 -21.40 -5.30 -15.16
CA TYR A 391 -20.49 -4.82 -16.21
C TYR A 391 -20.77 -5.37 -17.61
N LYS A 392 -21.73 -6.28 -17.80
CA LYS A 392 -22.03 -6.95 -19.09
C LYS A 392 -22.21 -6.02 -20.29
N ASP A 393 -22.69 -4.79 -20.08
CA ASP A 393 -22.95 -3.84 -21.16
C ASP A 393 -21.67 -3.04 -21.55
N GLN A 394 -20.60 -3.20 -20.77
CA GLN A 394 -19.31 -2.53 -20.91
C GLN A 394 -18.17 -3.51 -21.24
N VAL A 395 -18.44 -4.82 -21.29
CA VAL A 395 -17.44 -5.86 -21.58
C VAL A 395 -17.98 -6.80 -22.65
N GLU A 396 -17.09 -7.35 -23.47
CA GLU A 396 -17.42 -8.36 -24.47
C GLU A 396 -17.15 -9.76 -23.91
N ASP A 397 -18.19 -10.62 -23.85
CA ASP A 397 -18.04 -12.02 -23.48
C ASP A 397 -17.57 -12.84 -24.69
N LEU A 398 -16.30 -13.22 -24.70
CA LEU A 398 -15.67 -14.04 -25.76
C LEU A 398 -16.00 -15.54 -25.64
N GLY A 399 -16.82 -15.93 -24.66
CA GLY A 399 -17.23 -17.30 -24.42
C GLY A 399 -16.30 -18.09 -23.50
N ALA A 400 -16.68 -19.36 -23.26
CA ALA A 400 -15.98 -20.22 -22.31
C ALA A 400 -14.59 -20.64 -22.84
N ASN A 401 -13.55 -20.29 -22.08
CA ASN A 401 -12.17 -20.74 -22.32
C ASN A 401 -11.83 -22.08 -21.63
N LEU A 402 -12.61 -22.48 -20.60
CA LEU A 402 -12.49 -23.76 -19.91
C LEU A 402 -13.89 -24.26 -19.49
N THR A 403 -14.24 -25.47 -19.91
CA THR A 403 -15.51 -26.12 -19.51
C THR A 403 -15.26 -27.22 -18.47
N GLY A 404 -16.20 -27.42 -17.56
CA GLY A 404 -16.14 -28.48 -16.53
C GLY A 404 -15.76 -28.01 -15.12
N ALA A 405 -15.54 -26.70 -14.93
CA ALA A 405 -15.42 -26.10 -13.60
C ALA A 405 -16.70 -26.32 -12.78
N LYS A 406 -16.53 -26.62 -11.49
CA LYS A 406 -17.64 -26.91 -10.57
C LYS A 406 -17.57 -26.01 -9.36
N VAL A 407 -18.73 -25.52 -8.93
CA VAL A 407 -18.92 -24.76 -7.70
C VAL A 407 -19.93 -25.52 -6.84
N GLY A 408 -19.57 -25.80 -5.60
CA GLY A 408 -20.42 -26.53 -4.67
C GLY A 408 -19.70 -26.80 -3.36
N LEU A 409 -20.39 -27.45 -2.43
CA LEU A 409 -19.75 -27.93 -1.21
C LEU A 409 -18.70 -28.97 -1.58
N GLY A 410 -17.47 -28.80 -1.08
CA GLY A 410 -16.40 -29.79 -1.20
C GLY A 410 -16.34 -30.65 0.06
N PRO A 411 -17.09 -31.75 0.17
CA PRO A 411 -16.97 -32.65 1.31
C PRO A 411 -15.56 -33.25 1.32
N VAL A 412 -15.01 -33.42 2.51
CA VAL A 412 -13.69 -34.03 2.64
C VAL A 412 -13.81 -35.50 2.26
N ARG A 413 -12.87 -36.00 1.45
CA ARG A 413 -12.97 -37.30 0.76
C ARG A 413 -13.30 -38.50 1.67
N TRP A 414 -12.88 -38.46 2.94
CA TRP A 414 -13.18 -39.51 3.92
C TRP A 414 -14.62 -39.49 4.46
N VAL A 415 -15.31 -38.35 4.39
CA VAL A 415 -16.74 -38.25 4.71
C VAL A 415 -17.57 -38.85 3.58
N ALA A 416 -17.13 -38.67 2.33
CA ALA A 416 -17.79 -39.24 1.16
C ALA A 416 -17.56 -40.76 1.00
N SER A 417 -16.53 -41.32 1.64
CA SER A 417 -16.19 -42.74 1.59
C SER A 417 -16.70 -43.57 2.78
N SER A 418 -17.49 -42.99 3.69
CA SER A 418 -18.07 -43.73 4.80
C SER A 418 -19.21 -44.64 4.28
N PRO A 419 -19.34 -45.89 4.76
CA PRO A 419 -20.38 -46.82 4.30
C PRO A 419 -21.81 -46.36 4.60
N ASP A 420 -21.98 -45.38 5.50
CA ASP A 420 -23.25 -44.83 5.97
C ASP A 420 -23.67 -43.57 5.17
N SER A 421 -23.37 -43.56 3.87
CA SER A 421 -23.60 -42.41 2.96
C SER A 421 -25.07 -42.12 2.67
N SER A 422 -25.99 -43.00 3.05
CA SER A 422 -27.44 -42.79 2.94
C SER A 422 -28.02 -41.90 4.04
N ARG A 423 -27.27 -41.62 5.12
CA ARG A 423 -27.66 -40.70 6.21
C ARG A 423 -26.90 -39.37 6.22
N ALA A 424 -25.92 -39.19 5.33
CA ALA A 424 -25.04 -38.03 5.32
C ALA A 424 -25.67 -36.77 4.67
N PHE A 425 -26.87 -36.87 4.10
CA PHE A 425 -27.56 -35.79 3.38
C PHE A 425 -28.81 -35.25 4.09
N ASP A 426 -28.95 -35.46 5.40
CA ASP A 426 -29.81 -34.58 6.19
C ASP A 426 -29.11 -33.21 6.36
N PRO A 427 -29.83 -32.07 6.27
CA PRO A 427 -29.25 -30.73 6.36
C PRO A 427 -28.87 -30.44 7.83
N VAL A 428 -27.85 -31.14 8.32
CA VAL A 428 -27.21 -30.86 9.60
C VAL A 428 -25.97 -30.03 9.28
N ILE A 429 -25.93 -28.82 9.81
CA ILE A 429 -24.76 -27.94 9.75
C ILE A 429 -23.61 -28.66 10.46
N TYR A 430 -22.70 -29.28 9.71
CA TYR A 430 -21.48 -29.83 10.29
C TYR A 430 -20.43 -28.73 10.41
N THR A 431 -20.31 -28.19 11.62
CA THR A 431 -19.19 -27.33 12.02
C THR A 431 -17.91 -28.17 12.02
N SER A 432 -17.00 -27.96 11.07
CA SER A 432 -15.71 -28.64 11.06
C SER A 432 -14.84 -28.12 12.21
N VAL A 433 -14.69 -28.92 13.26
CA VAL A 433 -13.83 -28.62 14.40
C VAL A 433 -12.46 -29.31 14.20
N SER A 434 -11.38 -28.59 14.47
CA SER A 434 -10.01 -29.11 14.49
C SER A 434 -9.92 -30.38 15.34
N SER A 435 -9.18 -31.40 14.87
CA SER A 435 -8.97 -32.67 15.58
C SER A 435 -8.42 -32.49 17.00
N ARG A 436 -7.74 -31.36 17.28
CA ARG A 436 -7.24 -31.01 18.62
C ARG A 436 -8.35 -30.59 19.59
N GLU A 437 -9.43 -29.99 19.12
CA GLU A 437 -10.54 -29.58 19.98
C GLU A 437 -11.40 -30.78 20.42
N CYS A 438 -11.57 -31.80 19.55
CA CYS A 438 -12.26 -33.05 19.94
C CYS A 438 -11.56 -33.75 21.11
N SER A 439 -10.21 -33.72 21.16
CA SER A 439 -9.45 -34.31 22.27
C SER A 439 -9.63 -33.60 23.61
N ARG A 440 -10.09 -32.33 23.62
CA ARG A 440 -10.34 -31.57 24.86
C ARG A 440 -11.77 -31.69 25.36
N ARG A 441 -12.73 -32.02 24.50
CA ARG A 441 -14.16 -32.10 24.84
C ARG A 441 -14.65 -33.48 25.30
N THR A 442 -13.78 -34.49 25.36
CA THR A 442 -14.13 -35.84 25.84
C THR A 442 -14.43 -35.94 27.35
N THR A 443 -14.52 -34.82 28.09
CA THR A 443 -14.87 -34.81 29.52
C THR A 443 -16.22 -34.18 29.85
N SER A 444 -16.99 -33.64 28.89
CA SER A 444 -18.34 -33.09 29.17
C SER A 444 -19.43 -33.85 28.43
N SER A 445 -20.22 -34.61 29.19
CA SER A 445 -21.42 -35.32 28.75
C SER A 445 -22.55 -34.36 28.35
N HIS A 446 -22.60 -33.97 27.07
CA HIS A 446 -23.79 -33.40 26.43
C HIS A 446 -24.22 -34.30 25.26
N PRO A 447 -25.47 -34.78 25.22
CA PRO A 447 -25.96 -35.64 24.16
C PRO A 447 -26.21 -34.78 22.90
N GLY A 448 -25.30 -34.86 21.94
CA GLY A 448 -25.45 -34.13 20.66
C GLY A 448 -24.18 -33.95 19.85
N THR A 449 -23.00 -34.32 20.37
CA THR A 449 -21.72 -34.22 19.63
C THR A 449 -20.95 -35.54 19.72
N SER A 450 -21.17 -36.43 18.75
CA SER A 450 -20.34 -37.64 18.61
C SER A 450 -19.06 -37.29 17.84
N CYS A 451 -17.94 -37.10 18.57
CA CYS A 451 -16.60 -37.10 17.97
C CYS A 451 -16.22 -38.55 17.60
N ILE A 452 -16.15 -38.89 16.31
CA ILE A 452 -15.64 -40.18 15.87
C ILE A 452 -14.11 -40.17 16.01
N SER A 453 -13.60 -40.85 17.03
CA SER A 453 -12.17 -41.04 17.30
C SER A 453 -11.55 -42.03 16.31
N SER A 454 -10.72 -41.55 15.38
CA SER A 454 -9.81 -42.40 14.62
C SER A 454 -8.53 -42.64 15.43
N ARG A 455 -8.52 -43.67 16.28
CA ARG A 455 -7.26 -44.35 16.65
C ARG A 455 -7.01 -45.40 15.58
N LYS A 456 -6.10 -45.13 14.65
CA LYS A 456 -5.45 -46.19 13.88
C LYS A 456 -4.38 -46.82 14.77
N THR A 457 -4.48 -48.14 14.96
CA THR A 457 -3.31 -49.00 15.13
C THR A 457 -2.65 -49.17 13.76
#